data_AF-A0A8D2DJH5-F1
#
_entry.id   AF-A0A8D2DJH5-F1
#
_cell.length_a   1.000
_cell.length_b   1.000
_cell.length_c   1.000
_cell.angle_alpha   90.00
_cell.angle_beta   90.00
_cell.angle_gamma   90.00
#
_symmetry.space_group_name_H-M   'P 1'
#
loop_
_entity.id
_entity.type
_entity.pdbx_description
1 polymer ?
#
loop_
_entity_poly.entity_id
_entity_poly.type
_entity_poly.pdbx_seq_one_letter_code
_entity_poly.pdbx_strand_id
1 'polypeptide(L)'
;MRYNEKELRALSRQPAELAAELGMRGPKKGSVAKRRLVKLVVNFLFYFRTDEAEPLGALLLERCRVAQEEPGGFSISFVEDPERKYHFECCSQEQCEQWTEALRRASYEYMRRSLIFYRNEIQKMTGKDPLEQFGISEETRFQLSSLPRDGQSARVSSRLDELD
;
A
#
# COMPACT_ATOMS: atom_id res chain seq x y z
N MET A 1 -0.24 3.68 -13.28
CA MET A 1 -0.43 4.93 -14.07
C MET A 1 0.93 5.44 -14.56
N ARG A 2 0.99 6.29 -15.59
CA ARG A 2 2.24 6.93 -16.03
C ARG A 2 2.20 8.42 -15.65
N TYR A 3 2.95 8.80 -14.61
CA TYR A 3 3.16 10.19 -14.26
C TYR A 3 4.39 10.74 -15.01
N ASN A 4 4.33 12.00 -15.43
CA ASN A 4 5.51 12.72 -15.90
C ASN A 4 6.27 13.38 -14.73
N GLU A 5 7.49 13.85 -15.00
CA GLU A 5 8.36 14.42 -13.96
C GLU A 5 7.78 15.69 -13.32
N LYS A 6 7.05 16.52 -14.08
CA LYS A 6 6.41 17.73 -13.56
C LYS A 6 5.26 17.38 -12.61
N GLU A 7 4.47 16.37 -12.94
CA GLU A 7 3.39 15.85 -12.09
C GLU A 7 3.94 15.26 -10.79
N LEU A 8 4.99 14.44 -10.85
CA LEU A 8 5.65 13.91 -9.65
C LEU A 8 6.22 15.02 -8.77
N ARG A 9 6.81 16.05 -9.37
CA ARG A 9 7.35 17.22 -8.66
C ARG A 9 6.25 18.09 -8.04
N ALA A 10 5.08 18.19 -8.68
CA ALA A 10 3.92 18.87 -8.12
C ALA A 10 3.32 18.06 -6.96
N LEU A 11 3.18 16.73 -7.12
CA LEU A 11 2.66 15.82 -6.10
C LEU A 11 3.56 15.81 -4.86
N SER A 12 4.89 15.80 -5.02
CA SER A 12 5.84 15.79 -3.89
C SER A 12 5.73 17.01 -2.96
N ARG A 13 5.14 18.12 -3.44
CA ARG A 13 4.89 19.36 -2.71
C ARG A 13 3.55 19.39 -1.96
N GLN A 14 2.65 18.45 -2.22
CA GLN A 14 1.38 18.36 -1.48
C GLN A 14 1.61 18.02 0.00
N PRO A 15 0.60 18.23 0.87
CA PRO A 15 0.60 17.74 2.24
C PRO A 15 0.89 16.23 2.28
N ALA A 16 1.73 15.82 3.23
CA ALA A 16 2.03 14.41 3.46
C ALA A 16 1.12 13.86 4.55
N GLU A 17 0.72 12.60 4.42
CA GLU A 17 0.07 11.83 5.49
C GLU A 17 1.07 11.59 6.63
N LEU A 18 2.32 11.30 6.28
CA LEU A 18 3.41 11.12 7.22
C LEU A 18 4.72 11.70 6.65
N ALA A 19 5.47 12.43 7.46
CA ALA A 19 6.77 13.00 7.07
C ALA A 19 7.74 13.00 8.25
N ALA A 20 8.97 12.56 8.02
CA ALA A 20 10.03 12.49 9.04
C ALA A 20 11.41 12.47 8.38
N GLU A 21 12.45 12.81 9.14
CA GLU A 21 13.81 12.47 8.76
C GLU A 21 14.15 11.04 9.18
N LEU A 22 14.50 10.19 8.23
CA LEU A 22 14.91 8.81 8.44
C LEU A 22 16.35 8.59 7.96
N GLY A 23 17.05 7.60 8.51
CA GLY A 23 18.20 7.03 7.82
C GLY A 23 17.70 6.23 6.63
N MET A 24 18.24 6.43 5.43
CA MET A 24 17.78 5.73 4.22
C MET A 24 18.94 5.11 3.47
N ARG A 25 18.79 3.83 3.11
CA ARG A 25 19.73 3.04 2.31
C ARG A 25 19.02 2.53 1.06
N GLY A 26 19.63 2.76 -0.11
CA GLY A 26 19.07 2.30 -1.38
C GLY A 26 19.50 0.86 -1.74
N PRO A 27 18.97 0.29 -2.82
CA PRO A 27 19.24 -1.09 -3.23
C PRO A 27 20.68 -1.33 -3.75
N LYS A 28 21.50 -0.28 -3.89
CA LYS A 28 22.89 -0.44 -4.34
C LYS A 28 23.70 -1.17 -3.26
N LYS A 29 24.28 -2.33 -3.62
CA LYS A 29 25.18 -3.12 -2.77
C LYS A 29 26.30 -2.24 -2.19
N GLY A 30 26.53 -2.34 -0.89
CA GLY A 30 27.52 -1.53 -0.16
C GLY A 30 27.13 -0.05 0.01
N SER A 31 25.87 0.34 -0.27
CA SER A 31 25.42 1.70 0.06
C SER A 31 25.29 1.88 1.58
N VAL A 32 25.72 3.05 2.05
CA VAL A 32 25.62 3.47 3.45
C VAL A 32 24.32 4.25 3.62
N ALA A 33 23.69 4.11 4.79
CA ALA A 33 22.51 4.91 5.12
C ALA A 33 22.85 6.41 5.17
N LYS A 34 21.91 7.24 4.72
CA LYS A 34 22.03 8.71 4.74
C LYS A 34 20.74 9.30 5.29
N ARG A 35 20.83 10.35 6.11
CA ARG A 35 19.65 11.11 6.56
C ARG A 35 18.90 11.64 5.34
N ARG A 36 17.59 11.42 5.29
CA ARG A 36 16.68 11.89 4.24
C ARG A 36 15.39 12.37 4.88
N LEU A 37 14.87 13.50 4.41
CA LEU A 37 13.45 13.80 4.62
C LEU A 37 12.65 12.83 3.74
N VAL A 38 11.77 12.07 4.37
CA VAL A 38 10.88 11.10 3.71
C VAL A 38 9.45 11.58 3.89
N LYS A 39 8.65 11.58 2.82
CA LYS A 39 7.25 12.02 2.79
C LYS A 39 6.37 10.97 2.12
N LEU A 40 5.34 10.51 2.82
CA LEU A 40 4.24 9.74 2.25
C LEU A 40 3.16 10.69 1.73
N VAL A 41 2.90 10.69 0.42
CA VAL A 41 1.88 11.52 -0.22
C VAL A 41 1.04 10.62 -1.12
N VAL A 42 -0.25 10.45 -0.78
CA VAL A 42 -1.13 9.45 -1.42
C VAL A 42 -0.44 8.07 -1.38
N ASN A 43 -0.13 7.46 -2.52
CA ASN A 43 0.57 6.18 -2.62
C ASN A 43 2.02 6.32 -3.12
N PHE A 44 2.64 7.48 -2.91
CA PHE A 44 4.04 7.74 -3.22
C PHE A 44 4.85 8.02 -1.95
N LEU A 45 5.96 7.31 -1.81
CA LEU A 45 6.99 7.61 -0.82
C LEU A 45 8.11 8.43 -1.49
N PHE A 46 8.08 9.74 -1.30
CA PHE A 46 9.12 10.65 -1.76
C PHE A 46 10.27 10.73 -0.76
N TYR A 47 11.50 10.89 -1.25
CA TYR A 47 12.67 11.12 -0.41
C TYR A 47 13.54 12.24 -0.97
N PHE A 48 14.01 13.11 -0.08
CA PHE A 48 14.71 14.35 -0.38
C PHE A 48 16.04 14.38 0.39
N ARG A 49 17.01 15.20 -0.05
CA ARG A 49 18.02 15.67 0.92
C ARG A 49 17.33 16.63 1.89
N THR A 50 17.86 16.76 3.10
CA THR A 50 17.29 17.60 4.16
C THR A 50 17.32 19.10 3.82
N ASP A 51 18.14 19.49 2.84
CA ASP A 51 18.38 20.83 2.34
C ASP A 51 17.80 21.10 0.93
N GLU A 52 17.21 20.09 0.26
CA GLU A 52 16.70 20.20 -1.12
C GLU A 52 15.17 20.12 -1.18
N ALA A 53 14.54 21.08 -1.86
CA ALA A 53 13.08 21.12 -2.06
C ALA A 53 12.58 20.21 -3.21
N GLU A 54 13.49 19.61 -3.99
CA GLU A 54 13.16 18.66 -5.05
C GLU A 54 13.47 17.23 -4.61
N PRO A 55 12.59 16.25 -4.89
CA PRO A 55 12.80 14.87 -4.46
C PRO A 55 13.96 14.23 -5.24
N LEU A 56 14.83 13.51 -4.53
CA LEU A 56 15.84 12.64 -5.16
C LEU A 56 15.19 11.46 -5.88
N GLY A 57 13.97 11.11 -5.47
CA GLY A 57 13.15 10.11 -6.14
C GLY A 57 11.85 9.86 -5.40
N ALA A 58 11.04 8.98 -5.98
CA ALA A 58 9.77 8.53 -5.43
C ALA A 58 9.65 7.01 -5.59
N LEU A 59 9.04 6.34 -4.60
CA LEU A 59 8.62 4.96 -4.69
C LEU A 59 7.10 4.93 -4.81
N LEU A 60 6.58 4.33 -5.88
CA LEU A 60 5.16 4.06 -6.03
C LEU A 60 4.83 2.80 -5.21
N LEU A 61 3.88 2.91 -4.29
CA LEU A 61 3.45 1.82 -3.41
C LEU A 61 2.43 0.92 -4.13
N GLU A 62 2.90 0.21 -5.16
CA GLU A 62 2.19 -0.87 -5.83
C GLU A 62 3.07 -2.14 -5.83
N ARG A 63 2.47 -3.32 -5.65
CA ARG A 63 3.16 -4.62 -5.64
C ARG A 63 4.41 -4.63 -4.72
N CYS A 64 4.38 -3.86 -3.64
CA CYS A 64 5.49 -3.73 -2.68
C CYS A 64 5.26 -4.57 -1.42
N ARG A 65 6.35 -5.00 -0.78
CA ARG A 65 6.36 -5.66 0.54
C ARG A 65 7.01 -4.72 1.54
N VAL A 66 6.29 -4.41 2.62
CA VAL A 66 6.79 -3.59 3.73
C VAL A 66 7.03 -4.48 4.94
N ALA A 67 8.30 -4.69 5.27
CA ALA A 67 8.75 -5.57 6.35
C ALA A 67 9.45 -4.76 7.44
N GLN A 68 9.30 -5.18 8.70
CA GLN A 68 10.09 -4.65 9.80
C GLN A 68 11.48 -5.31 9.77
N GLU A 69 12.52 -4.57 10.12
CA GLU A 69 13.91 -5.03 10.06
C GLU A 69 14.61 -4.74 11.40
N GLU A 70 15.52 -5.62 11.80
CA GLU A 70 16.29 -5.45 13.03
C GLU A 70 17.75 -5.03 12.73
N PRO A 71 18.36 -4.14 13.54
CA PRO A 71 17.76 -3.44 14.68
C PRO A 71 17.04 -2.15 14.25
N GLY A 72 15.77 -1.97 14.66
CA GLY A 72 15.08 -0.67 14.64
C GLY A 72 14.88 -0.03 13.26
N GLY A 73 14.43 -0.80 12.28
CA GLY A 73 14.18 -0.32 10.92
C GLY A 73 12.95 -0.94 10.25
N PHE A 74 12.72 -0.53 9.00
CA PHE A 74 11.83 -1.21 8.08
C PHE A 74 12.43 -1.23 6.67
N SER A 75 11.90 -2.09 5.80
CA SER A 75 12.29 -2.16 4.40
C SER A 75 11.09 -2.15 3.47
N ILE A 76 11.37 -1.75 2.23
CA ILE A 76 10.43 -1.83 1.10
C ILE A 76 11.15 -2.57 -0.03
N SER A 77 10.60 -3.70 -0.47
CA SER A 77 10.99 -4.40 -1.71
C SER A 77 9.80 -4.55 -2.65
N PHE A 78 10.05 -4.88 -3.92
CA PHE A 78 9.01 -4.98 -4.95
C PHE A 78 8.90 -6.43 -5.43
N VAL A 79 7.69 -6.90 -5.71
CA VAL A 79 7.45 -8.30 -6.13
C VAL A 79 8.10 -8.60 -7.49
N GLU A 80 8.17 -7.60 -8.38
CA GLU A 80 8.79 -7.72 -9.70
C GLU A 80 10.32 -7.59 -9.67
N ASP A 81 10.87 -6.98 -8.63
CA ASP A 81 12.31 -6.76 -8.43
C ASP A 81 12.64 -6.84 -6.93
N PRO A 82 12.79 -8.06 -6.37
CA PRO A 82 13.05 -8.25 -4.94
C PRO A 82 14.41 -7.71 -4.49
N GLU A 83 15.39 -7.67 -5.39
CA GLU A 83 16.74 -7.13 -5.16
C GLU A 83 16.70 -5.61 -5.00
N ARG A 84 15.67 -4.93 -5.54
CA ARG A 84 15.38 -3.52 -5.29
C ARG A 84 14.79 -3.27 -3.89
N LYS A 85 15.52 -3.69 -2.86
CA LYS A 85 15.21 -3.46 -1.44
C LYS A 85 15.77 -2.12 -0.96
N TYR A 86 14.89 -1.27 -0.43
CA TYR A 86 15.26 -0.05 0.30
C TYR A 86 15.13 -0.31 1.79
N HIS A 87 16.05 0.22 2.60
CA HIS A 87 15.99 0.14 4.07
C HIS A 87 15.88 1.53 4.66
N PHE A 88 15.11 1.63 5.74
CA PHE A 88 14.84 2.84 6.49
C PHE A 88 15.12 2.60 7.98
N GLU A 89 15.89 3.49 8.58
CA GLU A 89 16.33 3.44 9.97
C GLU A 89 15.56 4.50 10.77
N CYS A 90 14.84 4.07 11.80
CA CYS A 90 13.98 4.92 12.62
C CYS A 90 14.72 5.41 13.88
N CYS A 91 14.21 6.47 14.52
CA CYS A 91 14.68 6.87 15.85
C CYS A 91 14.02 6.11 17.00
N SER A 92 12.92 5.39 16.75
CA SER A 92 12.21 4.55 17.73
C SER A 92 11.44 3.42 17.06
N GLN A 93 11.12 2.37 17.84
CA GLN A 93 10.25 1.28 17.41
C GLN A 93 8.87 1.79 16.99
N GLU A 94 8.26 2.69 17.79
CA GLU A 94 6.96 3.31 17.51
C GLU A 94 6.96 4.03 16.15
N GLN A 95 8.01 4.78 15.83
CA GLN A 95 8.14 5.43 14.51
C GLN A 95 8.17 4.38 13.38
N CYS A 96 8.90 3.29 13.56
CA CYS A 96 8.95 2.20 12.59
C CYS A 96 7.60 1.50 12.39
N GLU A 97 6.82 1.31 13.46
CA GLU A 97 5.47 0.76 13.40
C GLU A 97 4.49 1.72 12.69
N GLN A 98 4.50 3.01 13.04
CA GLN A 98 3.71 4.06 12.38
C GLN A 98 3.99 4.12 10.87
N TRP A 99 5.27 4.15 10.46
CA TRP A 99 5.66 4.12 9.05
C TRP A 99 5.22 2.82 8.36
N THR A 100 5.46 1.67 8.99
CA THR A 100 5.09 0.37 8.43
C THR A 100 3.58 0.23 8.22
N GLU A 101 2.76 0.73 9.15
CA GLU A 101 1.31 0.74 9.01
C GLU A 101 0.83 1.72 7.93
N ALA A 102 1.32 2.96 7.93
CA ALA A 102 0.95 3.97 6.94
C ALA A 102 1.29 3.51 5.51
N LEU A 103 2.49 2.97 5.29
CA LEU A 103 2.93 2.42 4.00
C LEU A 103 2.07 1.23 3.54
N ARG A 104 1.63 0.36 4.46
CA ARG A 104 0.71 -0.74 4.15
C ARG A 104 -0.66 -0.22 3.74
N ARG A 105 -1.20 0.80 4.43
CA ARG A 105 -2.49 1.44 4.10
C ARG A 105 -2.45 2.19 2.78
N ALA A 106 -1.35 2.89 2.49
CA ALA A 106 -1.13 3.62 1.24
C ALA A 106 -0.84 2.71 0.02
N SER A 107 -0.65 1.41 0.20
CA SER A 107 -0.46 0.48 -0.92
C SER A 107 -1.70 0.39 -1.80
N TYR A 108 -1.50 0.30 -3.13
CA TYR A 108 -2.59 0.14 -4.09
C TYR A 108 -3.49 -1.06 -3.76
N GLU A 109 -2.90 -2.17 -3.32
CA GLU A 109 -3.59 -3.40 -2.96
C GLU A 109 -4.49 -3.21 -1.74
N TYR A 110 -4.10 -2.40 -0.76
CA TYR A 110 -4.95 -2.04 0.37
C TYR A 110 -6.06 -1.08 -0.07
N MET A 111 -5.71 0.05 -0.71
CA MET A 111 -6.68 1.04 -1.18
C MET A 111 -7.78 0.42 -2.07
N ARG A 112 -7.40 -0.49 -3.00
CA ARG A 112 -8.36 -1.22 -3.85
C ARG A 112 -9.32 -2.10 -3.04
N ARG A 113 -8.82 -2.84 -2.04
CA ARG A 113 -9.67 -3.67 -1.16
C ARG A 113 -10.61 -2.79 -0.34
N SER A 114 -10.11 -1.70 0.22
CA SER A 114 -10.90 -0.75 1.01
C SER A 114 -11.99 -0.07 0.17
N LEU A 115 -11.68 0.35 -1.06
CA LEU A 115 -12.68 0.91 -2.00
C LEU A 115 -13.79 -0.10 -2.33
N ILE A 116 -13.43 -1.36 -2.62
CA ILE A 116 -14.40 -2.43 -2.88
C ILE A 116 -15.27 -2.69 -1.64
N PHE A 117 -14.66 -2.72 -0.46
CA PHE A 117 -15.37 -2.88 0.82
C PHE A 117 -16.36 -1.74 1.06
N TYR A 118 -15.94 -0.48 0.98
CA TYR A 118 -16.82 0.67 1.21
C TYR A 118 -17.92 0.80 0.14
N ARG A 119 -17.65 0.47 -1.14
CA ARG A 119 -18.69 0.40 -2.19
C ARG A 119 -19.79 -0.61 -1.80
N ASN A 120 -19.39 -1.80 -1.36
CA ASN A 120 -20.33 -2.84 -0.90
C ASN A 120 -21.16 -2.38 0.32
N GLU A 121 -20.53 -1.81 1.35
CA GLU A 121 -21.26 -1.39 2.56
C GLU A 121 -22.23 -0.24 2.28
N ILE A 122 -21.83 0.76 1.47
CA ILE A 122 -22.73 1.85 1.06
C ILE A 122 -23.89 1.31 0.21
N GLN A 123 -23.63 0.40 -0.73
CA GLN A 123 -24.68 -0.19 -1.56
C GLN A 123 -25.68 -1.02 -0.73
N LYS A 124 -25.20 -1.79 0.26
CA LYS A 124 -26.09 -2.51 1.21
C LYS A 124 -27.00 -1.56 2.00
N MET A 125 -26.46 -0.43 2.46
CA MET A 125 -27.20 0.53 3.29
C MET A 125 -28.15 1.42 2.49
N THR A 126 -27.82 1.75 1.24
CA THR A 126 -28.56 2.76 0.43
C THR A 126 -29.32 2.18 -0.76
N GLY A 127 -29.07 0.92 -1.12
CA GLY A 127 -29.63 0.26 -2.30
C GLY A 127 -29.07 0.74 -3.65
N LYS A 128 -28.06 1.63 -3.65
CA LYS A 128 -27.49 2.26 -4.86
C LYS A 128 -25.97 2.16 -4.84
N ASP A 129 -25.34 1.98 -5.99
CA ASP A 129 -23.88 2.07 -6.06
C ASP A 129 -23.42 3.54 -5.95
N PRO A 130 -22.56 3.91 -4.97
CA PRO A 130 -22.06 5.28 -4.85
C PRO A 130 -21.30 5.78 -6.10
N LEU A 131 -20.86 4.86 -6.97
CA LEU A 131 -20.14 5.18 -8.21
C LEU A 131 -21.04 5.28 -9.47
N GLU A 132 -22.36 5.08 -9.35
CA GLU A 132 -23.32 5.25 -10.46
C GLU A 132 -23.28 6.66 -11.05
N GLN A 133 -23.41 7.67 -10.18
CA GLN A 133 -23.51 9.09 -10.52
C GLN A 133 -22.28 9.67 -11.27
N PHE A 134 -21.13 9.02 -11.20
CA PHE A 134 -19.88 9.49 -11.82
C PHE A 134 -19.68 8.96 -13.25
N GLY A 135 -20.61 8.17 -13.80
CA GLY A 135 -20.52 7.68 -15.18
C GLY A 135 -19.37 6.70 -15.47
N ILE A 136 -18.71 6.19 -14.43
CA ILE A 136 -17.59 5.25 -14.50
C ILE A 136 -18.10 3.90 -15.07
N SER A 137 -17.42 3.28 -16.04
CA SER A 137 -17.86 1.97 -16.57
C SER A 137 -17.74 0.86 -15.52
N GLU A 138 -18.59 -0.17 -15.58
CA GLU A 138 -18.52 -1.30 -14.62
C GLU A 138 -17.15 -2.00 -14.60
N GLU A 139 -16.43 -2.09 -15.73
CA GLU A 139 -15.06 -2.62 -15.71
C GLU A 139 -14.11 -1.74 -14.90
N THR A 140 -14.31 -0.42 -14.96
CA THR A 140 -13.49 0.59 -14.28
C THR A 140 -13.88 0.76 -12.80
N ARG A 141 -15.09 0.33 -12.39
CA ARG A 141 -15.55 0.32 -10.99
C ARG A 141 -14.95 -0.80 -10.11
N PHE A 142 -13.86 -1.43 -10.56
CA PHE A 142 -13.15 -2.53 -9.89
C PHE A 142 -14.08 -3.69 -9.48
N GLN A 143 -14.46 -4.50 -10.46
CA GLN A 143 -15.41 -5.63 -10.37
C GLN A 143 -15.50 -6.31 -8.99
N LEU A 144 -16.73 -6.37 -8.46
CA LEU A 144 -17.07 -6.98 -7.17
C LEU A 144 -17.05 -8.53 -7.17
N SER A 145 -16.90 -9.14 -8.35
CA SER A 145 -17.09 -10.58 -8.59
C SER A 145 -15.87 -11.46 -8.28
N SER A 146 -14.73 -10.90 -7.86
CA SER A 146 -13.49 -11.64 -7.62
C SER A 146 -13.20 -11.99 -6.16
N LEU A 147 -14.24 -12.09 -5.32
CA LEU A 147 -14.12 -12.75 -4.00
C LEU A 147 -14.34 -14.26 -4.19
N PRO A 148 -13.40 -15.13 -3.76
CA PRO A 148 -13.67 -16.56 -3.69
C PRO A 148 -14.89 -16.81 -2.79
N ARG A 149 -15.88 -17.55 -3.30
CA ARG A 149 -16.97 -18.08 -2.46
C ARG A 149 -16.42 -19.26 -1.67
N ASP A 150 -15.75 -18.98 -0.54
CA ASP A 150 -15.50 -20.00 0.48
C ASP A 150 -16.84 -20.40 1.09
N GLY A 151 -17.43 -21.43 0.49
CA GLY A 151 -18.79 -21.88 0.70
C GLY A 151 -18.99 -23.35 0.37
N GLN A 152 -17.92 -24.16 0.42
CA GLN A 152 -18.07 -25.61 0.51
C GLN A 152 -18.46 -25.98 1.94
N SER A 153 -19.78 -25.94 2.20
CA SER A 153 -20.38 -26.60 3.34
C SER A 153 -19.92 -28.06 3.37
N ALA A 154 -19.12 -28.43 4.36
CA ALA A 154 -18.73 -29.81 4.61
C ALA A 154 -19.99 -30.63 4.89
N ARG A 155 -20.50 -31.34 3.87
CA ARG A 155 -21.54 -32.36 4.05
C ARG A 155 -20.91 -33.55 4.75
N VAL A 156 -20.91 -33.52 6.08
CA VAL A 156 -20.69 -34.72 6.89
C VAL A 156 -21.83 -35.67 6.57
N SER A 157 -21.53 -36.75 5.84
CA SER A 157 -22.49 -37.78 5.49
C SER A 157 -22.78 -38.65 6.72
N SER A 158 -23.70 -38.20 7.58
CA SER A 158 -24.32 -39.05 8.60
C SER A 158 -25.08 -40.19 7.91
N ARG A 159 -24.54 -41.41 7.95
CA ARG A 159 -25.10 -42.60 7.31
C ARG A 159 -25.58 -43.60 8.37
N LEU A 160 -26.82 -43.39 8.79
CA LEU A 160 -27.73 -44.12 9.66
C LEU A 160 -29.11 -43.67 9.10
N ASP A 161 -30.11 -44.48 8.77
CA ASP A 161 -30.57 -45.82 9.20
C ASP A 161 -31.16 -46.57 7.95
N GLU A 162 -31.61 -47.83 7.89
CA GLU A 162 -31.63 -49.01 8.79
C GLU A 162 -31.93 -50.32 7.98
N LEU A 163 -32.05 -51.47 8.67
CA LEU A 163 -32.89 -52.68 8.40
C LEU A 163 -32.95 -53.34 7.01
N ASP A 164 -32.28 -54.50 6.88
CA ASP A 164 -32.91 -55.85 6.91
C ASP A 164 -31.85 -56.89 7.38
#